data_AF-M5BMX4-F1
#
_entry.id   AF-M5BMX4-F1
#
_cell.length_a   1.000
_cell.length_b   1.000
_cell.length_c   1.000
_cell.angle_alpha   90.00
_cell.angle_beta   90.00
_cell.angle_gamma   90.00
#
_symmetry.space_group_name_H-M   'P 1'
#
loop_
_entity.id
_entity.type
_entity.pdbx_description
1 polymer ?
#
loop_
_entity_poly.entity_id
_entity_poly.type
_entity_poly.pdbx_seq_one_letter_code
_entity_poly.pdbx_strand_id
1 'polypeptide(L)'
;MVGLTPPIASDETEPSLDDWEDFVAEYLSHGPYMSSEPYPTDPPREEDLRYWLTSYLMGATFKDCSVMLRFPPGKVSPDWTFDNPHRDVSLPLMTAIDLDPKSMRRLQKWLDMDQEIVRNYADAVDEGRASGLCVDARVGCADGQIQKGQT
;
A
#
# COMPACT_ATOMS: atom_id res chain seq x y z
N MET A 1 -0.24 -10.32 -37.69
CA MET A 1 -1.06 -10.80 -36.55
C MET A 1 -0.49 -10.16 -35.30
N VAL A 2 -1.16 -9.14 -34.77
CA VAL A 2 -0.80 -8.59 -33.46
C VAL A 2 -1.27 -9.63 -32.44
N GLY A 3 -0.35 -10.36 -31.83
CA GLY A 3 -0.67 -11.33 -30.79
C GLY A 3 -1.28 -10.56 -29.62
N LEU A 4 -2.55 -10.85 -29.31
CA LEU A 4 -3.19 -10.32 -28.12
C LEU A 4 -2.51 -11.00 -26.93
N THR A 5 -1.67 -10.27 -26.22
CA THR A 5 -1.19 -10.73 -24.92
C THR A 5 -2.41 -10.94 -24.02
N PRO A 6 -2.61 -12.15 -23.47
CA PRO A 6 -3.75 -12.40 -22.61
C PRO A 6 -3.71 -11.47 -21.38
N PRO A 7 -4.88 -11.11 -20.81
CA PRO A 7 -4.92 -10.28 -19.61
C PRO A 7 -4.11 -10.92 -18.47
N ILE A 8 -3.47 -10.09 -17.66
CA ILE A 8 -2.70 -10.55 -16.49
C ILE A 8 -3.60 -11.40 -15.59
N ALA A 9 -3.07 -12.55 -15.18
CA ALA A 9 -3.72 -13.50 -14.29
C ALA A 9 -5.10 -13.98 -14.81
N SER A 10 -5.27 -14.06 -16.13
CA SER A 10 -6.54 -14.51 -16.74
C SER A 10 -6.82 -16.00 -16.54
N ASP A 11 -5.78 -16.78 -16.28
CA ASP A 11 -5.80 -18.21 -15.98
C ASP A 11 -5.72 -18.52 -14.47
N GLU A 12 -5.49 -17.50 -13.65
CA GLU A 12 -5.37 -17.63 -12.21
C GLU A 12 -6.75 -17.66 -11.52
N THR A 13 -6.91 -18.56 -10.56
CA THR A 13 -8.12 -18.65 -9.75
C THR A 13 -8.09 -17.66 -8.59
N GLU A 14 -9.26 -17.27 -8.08
CA GLU A 14 -9.33 -16.49 -6.84
C GLU A 14 -8.73 -17.30 -5.67
N PRO A 15 -7.93 -16.68 -4.78
CA PRO A 15 -7.41 -17.37 -3.61
C PRO A 15 -8.54 -17.84 -2.69
N SER A 16 -8.46 -19.10 -2.29
CA SER A 16 -9.35 -19.66 -1.25
C SER A 16 -8.99 -19.12 0.13
N LEU A 17 -9.82 -19.41 1.15
CA LEU A 17 -9.46 -19.05 2.53
C LEU A 17 -8.20 -19.80 2.99
N ASP A 18 -8.08 -21.08 2.63
CA ASP A 18 -6.90 -21.90 2.93
C ASP A 18 -5.64 -21.32 2.24
N ASP A 19 -5.78 -20.87 0.98
CA ASP A 19 -4.67 -20.21 0.26
C ASP A 19 -4.19 -18.94 1.00
N TRP A 20 -5.13 -18.17 1.58
CA TRP A 20 -4.80 -16.99 2.36
C TRP A 20 -4.12 -17.33 3.67
N GLU A 21 -4.56 -18.38 4.36
CA GLU A 21 -3.93 -18.85 5.60
C GLU A 21 -2.49 -19.30 5.34
N ASP A 22 -2.28 -20.11 4.30
CA ASP A 22 -0.95 -20.57 3.88
C ASP A 22 -0.05 -19.39 3.49
N PHE A 23 -0.57 -18.47 2.67
CA PHE A 23 0.16 -17.26 2.29
C PHE A 23 0.55 -16.40 3.51
N VAL A 24 -0.37 -16.16 4.45
CA VAL A 24 -0.08 -15.35 5.64
C VAL A 24 0.94 -16.06 6.54
N ALA A 25 0.83 -17.38 6.72
CA ALA A 25 1.80 -18.15 7.48
C ALA A 25 3.20 -18.07 6.84
N GLU A 26 3.28 -18.23 5.52
CA GLU A 26 4.52 -18.07 4.77
C GLU A 26 5.06 -16.63 4.89
N TYR A 27 4.24 -15.62 4.59
CA TYR A 27 4.63 -14.21 4.66
C TYR A 27 5.17 -13.82 6.04
N LEU A 28 4.51 -14.24 7.12
CA LEU A 28 4.94 -13.93 8.50
C LEU A 28 6.19 -14.71 8.93
N SER A 29 6.42 -15.90 8.38
CA SER A 29 7.62 -16.69 8.68
C SER A 29 8.93 -16.01 8.24
N HIS A 30 8.84 -15.13 7.24
CA HIS A 30 9.96 -14.33 6.73
C HIS A 30 10.28 -13.09 7.58
N GLY A 31 9.47 -12.78 8.60
CA GLY A 31 9.65 -11.63 9.48
C GLY A 31 9.16 -10.30 8.87
N PRO A 32 9.15 -9.19 9.66
CA PRO A 32 8.73 -7.89 9.15
C PRO A 32 9.64 -7.48 7.99
N TYR A 33 9.01 -7.20 6.84
CA TYR A 33 9.56 -6.72 5.56
C TYR A 33 10.21 -5.31 5.72
N MET A 34 11.18 -5.19 6.61
CA MET A 34 12.05 -4.02 6.82
C MET A 34 13.46 -4.28 6.27
N SER A 35 13.69 -5.49 5.73
CA SER A 35 14.93 -5.89 5.07
C SER A 35 14.79 -5.68 3.55
N SER A 36 15.78 -5.03 2.97
CA SER A 36 15.95 -4.70 1.54
C SER A 36 16.14 -5.90 0.60
N GLU A 37 15.85 -7.13 1.04
CA GLU A 37 16.14 -8.36 0.29
C GLU A 37 14.81 -8.97 -0.20
N PRO A 38 14.56 -9.06 -1.53
CA PRO A 38 13.30 -9.57 -2.07
C PRO A 38 13.21 -11.09 -1.92
N TYR A 39 12.30 -11.58 -1.06
CA TYR A 39 11.88 -12.97 -1.04
C TYR A 39 10.51 -13.10 -1.75
N PRO A 40 10.24 -14.11 -2.60
CA PRO A 40 10.93 -15.40 -2.68
C PRO A 40 12.17 -15.46 -3.58
N THR A 41 12.31 -14.59 -4.58
CA THR A 41 13.48 -14.56 -5.46
C THR A 41 13.57 -13.24 -6.23
N ASP A 42 14.79 -12.73 -6.44
CA ASP A 42 15.10 -11.70 -7.44
C ASP A 42 16.07 -12.29 -8.49
N PRO A 43 15.66 -12.44 -9.76
CA PRO A 43 14.34 -12.11 -10.30
C PRO A 43 13.26 -13.10 -9.83
N PRO A 44 11.98 -12.68 -9.82
CA PRO A 44 10.85 -13.57 -9.53
C PRO A 44 10.86 -14.78 -10.46
N ARG A 45 10.79 -15.99 -9.88
CA ARG A 45 10.61 -17.22 -10.65
C ARG A 45 9.14 -17.46 -10.95
N GLU A 46 8.86 -18.20 -12.02
CA GLU A 46 7.49 -18.52 -12.42
C GLU A 46 6.77 -19.35 -11.35
N GLU A 47 7.47 -20.26 -10.68
CA GLU A 47 6.93 -21.02 -9.54
C GLU A 47 6.50 -20.14 -8.36
N ASP A 48 7.06 -18.93 -8.22
CA ASP A 48 6.76 -17.99 -7.14
C ASP A 48 5.63 -17.01 -7.55
N LEU A 49 5.11 -17.09 -8.78
CA LEU A 49 4.12 -16.14 -9.33
C LEU A 49 2.86 -16.08 -8.46
N ARG A 50 2.36 -17.23 -8.01
CA ARG A 50 1.15 -17.29 -7.18
C ARG A 50 1.32 -16.55 -5.84
N TYR A 51 2.50 -16.64 -5.23
CA TYR A 51 2.84 -15.89 -4.02
C TYR A 51 2.85 -14.39 -4.31
N TRP A 52 3.48 -13.96 -5.41
CA TRP A 52 3.54 -12.54 -5.79
C TRP A 52 2.17 -11.95 -6.11
N LEU A 53 1.30 -12.69 -6.81
CA LEU A 53 -0.05 -12.24 -7.09
C LEU A 53 -0.86 -12.11 -5.79
N THR A 54 -0.79 -13.10 -4.90
CA THR A 54 -1.49 -13.09 -3.62
C THR A 54 -0.99 -11.97 -2.69
N SER A 55 0.32 -11.75 -2.62
CA SER A 55 0.90 -10.61 -1.89
C SER A 55 0.48 -9.26 -2.46
N TYR A 56 0.39 -9.13 -3.79
CA TYR A 56 -0.10 -7.92 -4.44
C TYR A 56 -1.57 -7.66 -4.09
N LEU A 57 -2.42 -8.69 -4.12
CA LEU A 57 -3.83 -8.57 -3.71
C LEU A 57 -3.96 -8.13 -2.25
N MET A 58 -3.18 -8.72 -1.33
CA MET A 58 -3.13 -8.31 0.08
C MET A 58 -2.70 -6.84 0.22
N GLY A 59 -1.65 -6.44 -0.49
CA GLY A 59 -1.19 -5.06 -0.53
C GLY A 59 -2.27 -4.11 -1.08
N ALA A 60 -3.01 -4.51 -2.11
CA ALA A 60 -4.12 -3.74 -2.67
C ALA A 60 -5.29 -3.62 -1.68
N THR A 61 -5.57 -4.65 -0.87
CA THR A 61 -6.56 -4.56 0.22
C THR A 61 -6.17 -3.49 1.23
N PHE A 62 -4.92 -3.48 1.70
CA PHE A 62 -4.47 -2.48 2.67
C PHE A 62 -4.34 -1.07 2.09
N LYS A 63 -3.97 -0.92 0.81
CA LYS A 63 -3.92 0.39 0.13
C LYS A 63 -5.31 1.03 -0.01
N ASP A 64 -6.33 0.21 -0.26
CA ASP A 64 -7.71 0.67 -0.46
C ASP A 64 -8.56 0.68 0.84
N CYS A 65 -8.00 0.28 1.99
CA CYS A 65 -8.76 0.20 3.25
C CYS A 65 -8.98 1.58 3.88
N SER A 66 -9.95 1.68 4.79
CA SER A 66 -10.23 2.91 5.53
C SER A 66 -9.83 2.76 6.99
N VAL A 67 -9.50 3.87 7.66
CA VAL A 67 -9.26 3.92 9.11
C VAL A 67 -10.34 4.76 9.77
N MET A 68 -11.07 4.16 10.71
CA MET A 68 -12.05 4.84 11.56
C MET A 68 -11.40 5.27 12.88
N LEU A 69 -11.41 6.57 13.15
CA LEU A 69 -10.98 7.16 14.40
C LEU A 69 -12.19 7.55 15.24
N ARG A 70 -12.36 6.94 16.40
CA ARG A 70 -13.43 7.21 17.36
C ARG A 70 -12.87 7.95 18.56
N PHE A 71 -13.25 9.22 18.69
CA PHE A 71 -12.89 10.05 19.83
C PHE A 71 -13.96 9.91 20.92
N PRO A 72 -13.60 9.46 22.13
CA PRO A 72 -14.55 9.37 23.22
C PRO A 72 -15.04 10.77 23.62
N PRO A 73 -16.31 10.90 24.08
CA PRO A 73 -16.85 12.17 24.49
C PRO A 73 -16.15 12.69 25.76
N GLY A 74 -15.83 13.97 25.78
CA GLY A 74 -15.33 14.68 26.96
C GLY A 74 -14.59 15.98 26.58
N LYS A 75 -14.19 16.77 27.57
CA LYS A 75 -13.47 18.03 27.32
C LYS A 75 -11.99 17.74 27.20
N VAL A 76 -11.44 18.03 26.03
CA VAL A 76 -10.00 18.03 25.80
C VAL A 76 -9.45 19.32 26.41
N SER A 77 -8.63 19.20 27.45
CA SER A 77 -7.91 20.35 27.98
C SER A 77 -6.86 20.84 26.95
N PRO A 78 -6.50 22.13 26.92
CA PRO A 78 -5.54 22.65 25.94
C PRO A 78 -4.13 22.00 26.00
N ASP A 79 -3.79 21.39 27.14
CA ASP A 79 -2.57 20.63 27.41
C ASP A 79 -2.73 19.12 27.20
N TRP A 80 -3.76 18.70 26.46
CA TRP A 80 -3.99 17.28 26.20
C TRP A 80 -2.87 16.70 25.34
N THR A 81 -2.16 15.74 25.93
CA THR A 81 -1.21 14.87 25.25
C THR A 81 -1.55 13.43 25.59
N PHE A 82 -1.12 12.49 24.75
CA PHE A 82 -1.27 11.05 25.03
C PHE A 82 -0.61 10.64 26.36
N ASP A 83 0.43 11.37 26.77
CA ASP A 83 1.20 11.10 27.97
C ASP A 83 0.66 11.80 29.22
N ASN A 84 -0.35 12.66 29.11
CA ASN A 84 -0.92 13.36 30.28
C ASN A 84 -1.70 12.37 31.16
N PRO A 85 -1.23 12.08 32.40
CA PRO A 85 -1.89 11.12 33.29
C PRO A 85 -3.21 11.64 33.86
N HIS A 86 -3.47 12.95 33.76
CA HIS A 86 -4.69 13.61 34.24
C HIS A 86 -5.72 13.86 33.13
N ARG A 87 -5.58 13.22 31.97
CA ARG A 87 -6.55 13.34 30.88
C ARG A 87 -7.95 12.92 31.34
N ASP A 88 -8.92 13.79 31.06
CA ASP A 88 -10.34 13.54 31.37
C ASP A 88 -11.08 12.81 30.22
N VAL A 89 -10.33 12.33 29.23
CA VAL A 89 -10.85 11.58 28.08
C VAL A 89 -10.04 10.31 27.86
N SER A 90 -10.71 9.23 27.47
CA SER A 90 -10.04 7.99 27.08
C SER A 90 -9.26 8.15 25.76
N LEU A 91 -8.40 7.18 25.46
CA LEU A 91 -7.66 7.18 24.21
C LEU A 91 -8.61 7.05 23.01
N PRO A 92 -8.35 7.75 21.89
CA PRO A 92 -9.05 7.51 20.64
C PRO A 92 -8.94 6.05 20.23
N LEU A 93 -10.05 5.46 19.80
CA LEU A 93 -10.08 4.11 19.28
C LEU A 93 -9.88 4.16 17.76
N MET A 94 -8.79 3.55 17.28
CA MET A 94 -8.47 3.41 15.86
C MET A 94 -8.89 2.01 15.39
N THR A 95 -9.56 1.93 14.24
CA THR A 95 -10.00 0.65 13.67
C THR A 95 -9.83 0.69 12.16
N ALA A 96 -9.13 -0.29 11.59
CA ALA A 96 -9.12 -0.49 10.15
C ALA A 96 -10.41 -1.20 9.71
N ILE A 97 -11.02 -0.73 8.63
CA ILE A 97 -12.27 -1.24 8.05
C ILE A 97 -12.08 -1.44 6.54
N ASP A 98 -13.04 -2.10 5.88
CA ASP A 98 -13.02 -2.41 4.44
C ASP A 98 -11.86 -3.34 4.04
N LEU A 99 -11.60 -4.37 4.86
CA LEU A 99 -10.49 -5.31 4.71
C LEU A 99 -10.82 -6.55 3.86
N ASP A 100 -11.80 -6.46 2.97
CA ASP A 100 -12.13 -7.56 2.08
C ASP A 100 -11.00 -7.78 1.05
N PRO A 101 -10.52 -9.03 0.85
CA PRO A 101 -9.54 -9.34 -0.17
C PRO A 101 -10.00 -8.90 -1.56
N LYS A 102 -9.09 -8.24 -2.30
CA LYS A 102 -9.39 -7.87 -3.68
C LYS A 102 -9.29 -9.08 -4.61
N SER A 103 -10.03 -9.05 -5.72
CA SER A 103 -10.12 -10.13 -6.70
C SER A 103 -9.00 -10.10 -7.74
N MET A 104 -8.50 -11.28 -8.14
CA MET A 104 -7.52 -11.48 -9.21
C MET A 104 -7.95 -10.80 -10.53
N ARG A 105 -9.25 -10.79 -10.81
CA ARG A 105 -9.82 -10.20 -12.03
C ARG A 105 -9.59 -8.69 -12.14
N ARG A 106 -9.19 -8.01 -11.05
CA ARG A 106 -8.86 -6.58 -11.05
C ARG A 106 -7.44 -6.28 -11.54
N LEU A 107 -6.54 -7.26 -11.59
CA LEU A 107 -5.13 -7.05 -11.90
C LEU A 107 -4.90 -6.36 -13.24
N GLN A 108 -5.55 -6.84 -14.32
CA GLN A 108 -5.44 -6.18 -15.62
C GLN A 108 -5.90 -4.71 -15.56
N LYS A 109 -7.05 -4.46 -14.95
CA LYS A 109 -7.58 -3.10 -14.81
C LYS A 109 -6.62 -2.19 -14.04
N TRP A 110 -6.00 -2.71 -12.99
CA TRP A 110 -5.03 -1.94 -12.21
C TRP A 110 -3.74 -1.66 -12.99
N LEU A 111 -3.26 -2.61 -13.80
CA LEU A 111 -2.14 -2.34 -14.70
C LEU A 111 -2.50 -1.23 -15.69
N ASP A 112 -3.66 -1.32 -16.34
CA ASP A 112 -4.09 -0.33 -17.33
C ASP A 112 -4.18 1.08 -16.69
N MET A 113 -4.75 1.14 -15.48
CA MET A 113 -4.88 2.38 -14.71
C MET A 113 -3.53 2.93 -14.26
N ASP A 114 -2.62 2.07 -13.80
CA ASP A 114 -1.27 2.48 -13.41
C ASP A 114 -0.51 3.10 -14.60
N GLN A 115 -0.57 2.45 -15.77
CA GLN A 115 0.01 2.98 -17.00
C GLN A 115 -0.61 4.33 -17.39
N GLU A 116 -1.93 4.47 -17.27
CA GLU A 116 -2.63 5.72 -17.55
C GLU A 116 -2.19 6.83 -16.58
N ILE A 117 -2.13 6.55 -15.27
CA ILE A 117 -1.69 7.51 -14.26
C ILE A 117 -0.27 7.98 -14.55
N VAL A 118 0.66 7.05 -14.81
CA VAL A 118 2.06 7.37 -15.09
C VAL A 118 2.20 8.23 -16.34
N ARG A 119 1.52 7.86 -17.43
CA ARG A 119 1.54 8.64 -18.68
C ARG A 119 0.97 10.05 -18.46
N ASN A 120 -0.23 10.15 -17.89
CA ASN A 120 -0.89 11.43 -17.67
C ASN A 120 -0.10 12.33 -16.71
N TYR A 121 0.59 11.75 -15.73
CA TYR A 121 1.48 12.49 -14.84
C TYR A 121 2.71 13.01 -15.59
N ALA A 122 3.34 12.18 -16.42
CA ALA A 122 4.47 12.59 -17.26
C ALA A 122 4.08 13.74 -18.20
N ASP A 123 2.95 13.62 -18.91
CA ASP A 123 2.44 14.67 -19.79
C ASP A 123 2.17 15.98 -19.01
N ALA A 124 1.64 15.87 -17.79
CA ALA A 124 1.43 17.03 -16.93
C ALA A 124 2.73 17.71 -16.51
N VAL A 125 3.83 16.96 -16.36
CA VAL A 125 5.17 17.52 -16.08
C VAL A 125 5.69 18.28 -17.30
N ASP A 126 5.61 17.67 -18.49
CA ASP A 126 6.08 18.29 -19.74
C ASP A 126 5.31 19.58 -20.08
N GLU A 127 4.01 19.62 -19.77
CA GLU A 127 3.16 20.80 -19.93
C GLU A 127 3.31 21.85 -18.81
N GLY A 128 4.11 21.58 -17.77
CA GLY A 128 4.30 22.47 -16.62
C GLY A 128 3.12 22.55 -15.66
N ARG A 129 2.19 21.58 -15.70
CA ARG A 129 1.06 21.43 -14.77
C ARG A 129 1.41 20.64 -13.50
N ALA A 130 2.50 19.89 -13.51
CA ALA A 130 3.03 19.13 -12.37
C ALA A 130 4.54 19.39 -12.18
N SER A 131 5.06 19.20 -10.96
CA SER A 131 6.46 19.52 -10.63
C SER A 131 7.48 18.49 -11.13
N GLY A 132 7.07 17.23 -11.33
CA GLY A 132 7.97 16.10 -11.59
C GLY A 132 8.89 15.74 -10.42
N LEU A 133 8.84 16.51 -9.32
CA LEU A 133 9.62 16.28 -8.11
C LEU A 133 8.84 15.36 -7.18
N CYS A 134 9.35 14.14 -6.98
CA CYS A 134 8.85 13.24 -5.96
C CYS A 134 9.26 13.77 -4.57
N VAL A 135 8.27 14.09 -3.73
CA VAL A 135 8.49 14.47 -2.33
C VAL A 135 8.10 13.29 -1.46
N ASP A 136 9.08 12.54 -0.97
CA ASP A 136 8.84 11.48 0.01
C ASP A 136 8.67 12.11 1.40
N ALA A 137 7.53 11.84 2.04
CA ALA A 137 7.20 12.32 3.38
C ALA A 137 8.25 11.91 4.44
N ARG A 138 9.00 10.84 4.19
CA ARG A 138 10.08 10.37 5.09
C ARG A 138 11.35 11.22 4.98
N VAL A 139 11.54 11.93 3.87
CA VAL A 139 12.75 12.74 3.60
C VAL A 139 12.59 14.18 4.09
N GLY A 140 11.38 14.61 4.44
CA GLY A 140 11.06 15.98 4.85
C GLY A 140 10.94 16.25 6.36
N CYS A 141 11.14 15.27 7.23
CA CYS A 141 10.89 15.41 8.68
C CYS A 141 12.17 15.56 9.54
N ALA A 142 13.25 16.11 8.98
CA ALA A 142 14.36 16.63 9.77
C ALA A 142 14.32 18.18 9.75
N ASP A 143 13.93 18.76 10.88
CA ASP A 143 14.16 20.18 11.23
C ASP A 143 13.57 21.29 10.33
N GLY A 144 12.42 21.05 9.70
CA GLY A 144 11.62 22.14 9.11
C GLY A 144 12.29 22.93 7.98
N GLN A 145 13.34 22.38 7.36
CA GLN A 145 13.94 22.93 6.15
C GLN A 145 13.86 21.92 5.01
N ILE A 146 13.18 22.32 3.93
CA ILE A 146 13.17 21.56 2.67
C ILE A 146 14.60 21.57 2.12
N GLN A 147 15.33 20.46 2.30
CA GLN A 147 16.58 20.26 1.60
C GLN A 147 16.27 20.01 0.13
N LYS A 148 16.68 20.94 -0.75
CA LYS A 148 16.65 20.73 -2.19
C LYS A 148 17.68 19.62 -2.50
N GLY A 149 17.19 18.43 -2.83
CA GLY A 149 18.04 17.30 -3.22
C GLY A 149 18.96 17.67 -4.39
N GLN A 150 20.24 17.31 -4.26
CA GLN A 150 21.21 17.36 -5.35
C GLN A 150 21.00 16.15 -6.26
N THR A 151 21.02 16.43 -7.57
CA THR A 151 20.92 15.50 -8.70
C THR A 151 21.99 14.44 -8.72
#